data_AF-A0A9X3XNB9-F1
#
_entry.id   AF-A0A9X3XNB9-F1
#
_cell.length_a   1.000
_cell.length_b   1.000
_cell.length_c   1.000
_cell.angle_alpha   90.00
_cell.angle_beta   90.00
_cell.angle_gamma   90.00
#
_symmetry.space_group_name_H-M   'P 1'
#
loop_
_entity.id
_entity.type
_entity.pdbx_description
1 polymer ?
#
loop_
_entity_poly.entity_id
_entity_poly.type
_entity_poly.pdbx_seq_one_letter_code
_entity_poly.pdbx_strand_id
1 'polypeptide(L)' 'MAERLRVIIEFSKNKEKDILMYQEFMKYSNSGATVKDMLFKVTPLPNIDNVTQKE' A
#
# COMPACT_ATOMS: atom_id res chain seq x y z
N MET A 1 -17.40 -19.92 -13.54
CA MET A 1 -16.02 -19.45 -13.28
C MET A 1 -16.13 -18.00 -12.87
N ALA A 2 -15.73 -17.61 -11.65
CA ALA A 2 -15.88 -16.22 -11.23
C ALA A 2 -14.86 -15.35 -11.96
N GLU A 3 -15.33 -14.40 -12.77
CA GLU A 3 -14.48 -13.36 -13.36
C GLU A 3 -13.87 -12.53 -12.23
N ARG A 4 -12.54 -12.46 -12.19
CA ARG A 4 -11.80 -11.69 -11.18
C ARG A 4 -11.21 -10.45 -11.84
N LEU A 5 -11.67 -9.28 -11.40
CA LEU A 5 -11.04 -8.00 -11.75
C LEU A 5 -9.76 -7.82 -10.91
N ARG A 6 -8.67 -7.39 -11.55
CA ARG A 6 -7.37 -7.13 -10.92
C ARG A 6 -6.99 -5.67 -11.12
N VAL A 7 -6.47 -5.05 -10.07
CA VAL A 7 -5.84 -3.73 -10.12
C VAL A 7 -4.34 -3.95 -9.93
N ILE A 8 -3.52 -3.39 -10.81
CA ILE A 8 -2.06 -3.44 -10.73
C ILE A 8 -1.59 -2.12 -10.11
N ILE A 9 -0.76 -2.20 -9.08
CA ILE A 9 -0.13 -1.03 -8.45
C ILE A 9 1.34 -1.04 -8.86
N GLU A 10 1.77 0.00 -9.55
CA GLU A 10 3.16 0.18 -9.98
C GLU A 10 3.90 1.10 -9.02
N PHE A 11 5.14 0.75 -8.70
CA PHE A 11 6.01 1.51 -7.81
C PHE A 11 7.25 1.98 -8.57
N SER A 12 7.58 3.27 -8.48
CA SER A 12 8.80 3.79 -9.10
C SER A 12 10.00 3.64 -8.19
N LYS A 13 11.07 3.01 -8.68
CA LYS A 13 12.36 2.96 -7.96
C LYS A 13 13.04 4.32 -7.81
N ASN A 14 12.55 5.36 -8.48
CA ASN A 14 13.13 6.71 -8.42
C ASN A 14 12.47 7.58 -7.34
N LYS A 15 11.43 7.07 -6.66
CA LYS A 15 10.73 7.77 -5.60
C LYS A 15 10.91 7.01 -4.29
N GLU A 16 11.56 7.63 -3.30
CA GLU A 16 11.75 7.01 -1.98
C GLU A 16 10.42 6.63 -1.32
N LYS A 17 9.37 7.44 -1.51
CA LYS A 17 8.03 7.14 -1.00
C LYS A 17 7.47 5.83 -1.55
N ASP A 18 7.63 5.59 -2.85
CA ASP A 18 7.17 4.37 -3.51
C ASP A 18 7.97 3.16 -3.03
N ILE A 19 9.28 3.31 -2.81
CA ILE A 19 10.14 2.26 -2.27
C ILE A 19 9.72 1.87 -0.85
N LEU A 20 9.51 2.87 0.02
CA LEU A 20 9.07 2.62 1.40
C LEU A 20 7.70 1.95 1.43
N MET A 21 6.77 2.42 0.59
CA MET A 21 5.44 1.82 0.49
C MET A 21 5.51 0.39 -0.07
N TYR A 22 6.38 0.13 -1.04
CA TYR A 22 6.61 -1.22 -1.56
C TYR A 22 7.19 -2.17 -0.50
N GLN A 23 8.16 -1.70 0.29
CA GLN A 23 8.73 -2.47 1.40
C GLN A 23 7.67 -2.79 2.46
N GLU A 24 6.79 -1.85 2.78
CA GLU A 24 5.68 -2.10 3.69
C GLU A 24 4.69 -3.13 3.12
N PHE A 25 4.37 -3.01 1.82
CA PHE A 25 3.50 -3.96 1.12
C PHE A 25 4.06 -5.39 1.12
N MET A 26 5.40 -5.53 1.08
CA MET A 26 6.08 -6.82 1.18
C MET A 26 5.98 -7.47 2.56
N LYS A 27 5.74 -6.71 3.64
CA LYS A 27 5.58 -7.30 4.98
C LYS A 27 4.25 -8.05 5.13
N TYR A 28 3.24 -7.70 4.32
CA TYR A 28 1.95 -8.36 4.37
C TYR A 28 1.95 -9.64 3.53
N SER A 29 1.45 -10.73 4.09
CA SER A 29 1.30 -12.01 3.38
C SER A 29 0.34 -11.92 2.18
N ASN A 30 -0.62 -10.99 2.22
CA ASN A 30 -1.55 -10.72 1.13
C ASN A 30 -1.82 -9.22 1.01
N SER A 31 -0.93 -8.51 0.33
CA SER A 31 -1.02 -7.06 0.15
C SER A 31 -2.34 -6.62 -0.49
N GLY A 32 -2.90 -7.43 -1.40
CA GLY A 32 -4.18 -7.12 -2.06
C GLY A 32 -5.39 -7.19 -1.13
N ALA A 33 -5.41 -8.15 -0.20
CA ALA A 33 -6.44 -8.20 0.85
C ALA A 33 -6.24 -7.07 1.84
N THR A 34 -5.01 -6.81 2.29
CA THR A 34 -4.72 -5.74 3.23
C THR A 34 -5.13 -4.37 2.68
N VAL A 35 -4.86 -4.07 1.41
CA VAL A 35 -5.31 -2.83 0.76
C VAL A 35 -6.83 -2.73 0.73
N LYS A 36 -7.55 -3.83 0.47
CA LYS A 36 -9.02 -3.83 0.56
C LYS A 36 -9.48 -3.52 1.98
N ASP A 37 -8.90 -4.16 2.98
CA ASP A 37 -9.26 -3.95 4.38
C ASP A 37 -8.99 -2.51 4.82
N MET A 38 -7.89 -1.89 4.33
CA MET A 38 -7.60 -0.47 4.51
C MET A 38 -8.65 0.43 3.83
N LEU A 39 -9.02 0.14 2.59
CA LEU A 39 -10.04 0.90 1.85
C LEU A 39 -11.43 0.76 2.49
N PHE A 40 -11.75 -0.40 3.05
CA PHE A 40 -12.97 -0.63 3.84
C PHE A 40 -12.89 -0.07 5.27
N LYS A 41 -11.77 0.57 5.65
CA LYS A 41 -11.50 1.12 6.99
C LYS A 41 -11.60 0.07 8.11
N VAL A 42 -11.40 -1.21 7.77
CA VAL A 42 -11.33 -2.33 8.72
C VAL A 42 -9.98 -2.31 9.44
N THR A 43 -8.93 -1.92 8.71
CA THR A 43 -7.56 -1.81 9.24
C THR A 43 -7.08 -0.37 9.07
N PRO A 44 -6.42 0.22 10.08
CA PRO A 44 -5.85 1.55 9.93
C PRO A 44 -4.81 1.55 8.79
N LEU A 45 -4.74 2.68 8.07
CA LEU A 45 -3.66 2.89 7.12
C LEU A 45 -2.33 2.84 7.89
N PRO A 46 -1.29 2.18 7.35
CA PRO A 46 0.02 2.20 7.98
C PRO A 46 0.44 3.67 8.10
N ASN A 47 0.97 4.04 9.27
CA ASN A 47 1.59 5.34 9.48
C ASN A 47 2.89 5.39 8.67
N ILE A 48 2.74 5.54 7.36
CA ILE A 48 3.79 6.06 6.48
C ILE A 48 3.75 7.57 6.68
N ASP A 49 4.00 8.00 7.92
CA ASP A 49 4.24 9.40 8.23
C ASP A 49 5.44 9.78 7.37
N ASN A 50 5.15 10.50 6.29
CA ASN A 50 6.17 11.25 5.60
C ASN A 50 6.86 12.05 6.68
N VAL A 51 8.15 11.81 6.87
CA VAL A 51 8.99 12.70 7.65
C VAL A 51 8.76 14.10 7.10
N THR A 52 7.93 14.85 7.82
CA THR A 52 7.93 16.30 7.96
C THR A 52 7.90 17.11 6.65
N GLN A 53 6.76 17.72 6.33
CA GLN A 53 6.80 19.16 6.05
C GLN A 53 6.20 19.87 7.26
N LYS A 54 7.11 20.34 8.12
CA LYS A 54 6.86 21.38 9.12
C LYS A 54 6.48 22.63 8.32
N GLU A 55 5.28 23.15 8.53
CA GLU A 55 5.03 24.59 8.49
C GLU A 55 5.06 25.13 9.92
#